data_AF-A0A7C8DXK6-F1
#
_entry.id   AF-A0A7C8DXK6-F1
#
_cell.length_a   1.000
_cell.length_b   1.000
_cell.length_c   1.000
_cell.angle_alpha   90.00
_cell.angle_beta   90.00
_cell.angle_gamma   90.00
#
_symmetry.space_group_name_H-M   'P 1'
#
loop_
_entity.id
_entity.type
_entity.pdbx_description
1 polymer ?
#
loop_
_entity_poly.entity_id
_entity_poly.type
_entity_poly.pdbx_seq_one_letter_code
_entity_poly.pdbx_strand_id
1 'polypeptide(L)'
;FSTWFPDKYSQIEITAEKEMEKEKANEDLILSFSGGVDGAFSALNHILRKGPVRRKRRPVSAILYIEGFDVNIDYDRQLRNVVDRNRRLFEGKYDLSFLNVRTNLKYLLSIKRFWISHACVIASAASLFSKSWGGCLVGSSHSYRHLSPWGSHPLTDRLLSSRSFEIHHDVVFTRIEKLQALTVWPEALENLKVCWEGQYKFDSSPDTNCCACDKCVRTMLAFRALGQKIPSSFPEPLTPEKVQNLQYKPFDWSRLMFLKEVMETAEKNGNESDPVFKALLKIIEDHS
;
A
#
# COMPACT_ATOMS: atom_id res chain seq x y z
N PHE A 1 3.47 -10.97 17.04
CA PHE A 1 2.10 -11.29 16.58
C PHE A 1 1.29 -12.05 17.62
N SER A 2 1.82 -13.08 18.30
CA SER A 2 1.08 -13.80 19.37
C SER A 2 0.58 -12.89 20.51
N THR A 3 1.33 -11.84 20.89
CA THR A 3 0.84 -10.84 21.86
C THR A 3 -0.38 -10.06 21.36
N TRP A 4 -0.49 -9.80 20.05
CA TRP A 4 -1.62 -9.06 19.48
C TRP A 4 -2.83 -9.96 19.17
N PHE A 5 -2.59 -11.23 18.88
CA PHE A 5 -3.64 -12.19 18.53
C PHE A 5 -3.37 -13.53 19.23
N PRO A 6 -3.48 -13.60 20.57
CA PRO A 6 -3.15 -14.80 21.35
C PRO A 6 -4.04 -16.00 20.98
N ASP A 7 -5.29 -15.76 20.59
CA ASP A 7 -6.22 -16.81 20.16
C ASP A 7 -5.91 -17.38 18.76
N LYS A 8 -5.01 -16.73 18.01
CA LYS A 8 -4.69 -17.10 16.62
C LYS A 8 -3.26 -17.61 16.46
N TYR A 9 -2.33 -17.19 17.31
CA TYR A 9 -0.92 -17.55 17.20
C TYR A 9 -0.36 -17.97 18.56
N SER A 10 0.30 -19.12 18.58
CA SER A 10 1.18 -19.55 19.65
C SER A 10 2.63 -19.10 19.37
N GLN A 11 3.42 -19.00 20.44
CA GLN A 11 4.87 -18.89 20.29
C GLN A 11 5.43 -20.26 19.88
N ILE A 12 6.40 -20.24 18.97
CA ILE A 12 7.19 -21.43 18.61
C ILE A 12 8.65 -21.11 18.91
N GLU A 13 9.37 -22.09 19.44
CA GLU A 13 10.81 -22.00 19.64
C GLU A 13 11.51 -22.33 18.33
N ILE A 14 12.47 -21.50 17.93
CA ILE A 14 13.34 -21.72 16.77
C ILE A 14 14.77 -21.74 17.30
N THR A 15 15.44 -22.88 17.15
CA THR A 15 16.84 -23.06 17.55
C THR A 15 17.71 -23.30 16.32
N ALA A 16 18.97 -22.88 16.40
CA ALA A 16 19.97 -23.12 15.37
C ALA A 16 21.24 -23.67 16.01
N GLU A 17 21.92 -24.60 15.33
CA GLU A 17 23.23 -25.08 15.78
C GLU A 17 24.29 -23.98 15.73
N LYS A 18 24.13 -23.03 14.80
CA LYS A 18 25.04 -21.90 14.60
C LYS A 18 24.28 -20.70 14.08
N GLU A 19 24.49 -19.55 14.71
CA GLU A 19 24.08 -18.24 14.20
C GLU A 19 25.23 -17.61 13.43
N MET A 20 24.96 -17.16 12.20
CA MET A 20 25.94 -16.51 11.35
C MET A 20 25.38 -15.20 10.81
N GLU A 21 26.14 -14.14 11.01
CA GLU A 21 25.82 -12.81 10.49
C GLU A 21 26.60 -12.53 9.23
N LYS A 22 25.94 -11.90 8.25
CA LYS A 22 26.59 -11.43 7.03
C LYS A 22 27.11 -10.00 7.24
N GLU A 23 27.97 -9.54 6.35
CA GLU A 23 28.31 -8.11 6.27
C GLU A 23 27.23 -7.36 5.49
N LYS A 24 26.96 -6.13 5.91
CA LYS A 24 26.02 -5.23 5.22
C LYS A 24 26.66 -4.79 3.90
N ALA A 25 25.93 -4.95 2.80
CA ALA A 25 26.46 -4.66 1.46
C ALA A 25 26.77 -3.17 1.24
N ASN A 26 25.83 -2.30 1.64
CA ASN A 26 25.92 -0.84 1.56
C ASN A 26 24.77 -0.24 2.39
N GLU A 27 24.61 1.09 2.37
CA GLU A 27 23.51 1.77 3.06
C GLU A 27 22.26 1.97 2.18
N ASP A 28 22.33 1.59 0.91
CA ASP A 28 21.23 1.80 -0.03
C ASP A 28 20.06 0.85 0.24
N LEU A 29 18.87 1.34 -0.06
CA LEU A 29 17.62 0.64 0.20
C LEU A 29 16.87 0.29 -1.07
N ILE A 30 16.18 -0.84 -0.99
CA ILE A 30 15.09 -1.24 -1.88
C ILE A 30 13.80 -0.58 -1.39
N LEU A 31 12.98 0.00 -2.26
CA LEU A 31 11.62 0.42 -1.95
C LEU A 31 10.61 -0.60 -2.47
N SER A 32 9.78 -1.15 -1.59
CA SER A 32 8.64 -1.96 -2.02
C SER A 32 7.57 -1.09 -2.70
N PHE A 33 7.21 -1.44 -3.94
CA PHE A 33 6.32 -0.63 -4.77
C PHE A 33 5.40 -1.51 -5.63
N SER A 34 4.08 -1.38 -5.46
CA SER A 34 3.08 -2.08 -6.29
C SER A 34 2.29 -1.18 -7.24
N GLY A 35 2.59 0.13 -7.25
CA GLY A 35 1.77 1.14 -7.94
C GLY A 35 0.60 1.66 -7.11
N GLY A 36 0.52 1.32 -5.82
CA GLY A 36 -0.44 1.89 -4.87
C GLY A 36 0.03 3.22 -4.25
N VAL A 37 -0.86 3.86 -3.48
CA VAL A 37 -0.64 5.19 -2.87
C VAL A 37 0.58 5.22 -1.96
N ASP A 38 0.78 4.19 -1.13
CA ASP A 38 1.81 4.21 -0.08
C ASP A 38 3.22 4.09 -0.69
N GLY A 39 3.39 3.21 -1.67
CA GLY A 39 4.63 3.10 -2.46
C GLY A 39 4.89 4.35 -3.30
N ALA A 40 3.85 4.91 -3.95
CA ALA A 40 3.96 6.15 -4.72
C ALA A 40 4.38 7.34 -3.84
N PHE A 41 3.82 7.46 -2.64
CA PHE A 41 4.21 8.49 -1.69
C PHE A 41 5.66 8.32 -1.22
N SER A 42 6.07 7.08 -0.93
CA SER A 42 7.46 6.77 -0.55
C SER A 42 8.43 7.15 -1.68
N ALA A 43 8.11 6.80 -2.93
CA ALA A 43 8.89 7.15 -4.11
C ALA A 43 8.97 8.67 -4.32
N LEU A 44 7.85 9.39 -4.15
CA LEU A 44 7.79 10.86 -4.24
C LEU A 44 8.76 11.52 -3.25
N ASN A 45 8.88 10.97 -2.04
CA ASN A 45 9.73 11.50 -0.98
C ASN A 45 11.21 11.14 -1.13
N HIS A 46 11.51 9.87 -1.40
CA HIS A 46 12.87 9.33 -1.30
C HIS A 46 13.61 9.30 -2.64
N ILE A 47 12.89 9.08 -3.74
CA ILE A 47 13.47 8.98 -5.08
C ILE A 47 13.34 10.33 -5.79
N LEU A 48 12.12 10.85 -5.93
CA LEU A 48 11.89 12.12 -6.64
C LEU A 48 12.25 13.35 -5.81
N ARG A 49 12.29 13.22 -4.48
CA ARG A 49 12.60 14.29 -3.54
C ARG A 49 11.68 15.51 -3.65
N LYS A 50 10.48 15.32 -4.20
CA LYS A 50 9.43 16.32 -4.41
C LYS A 50 8.36 16.31 -3.32
N GLY A 51 8.31 15.26 -2.50
CA GLY A 51 7.33 15.12 -1.43
C GLY A 51 7.59 15.98 -0.19
N PRO A 52 6.67 15.91 0.80
CA PRO A 52 6.75 16.72 2.03
C PRO A 52 7.90 16.31 2.97
N VAL A 53 8.45 15.10 2.86
CA VAL A 53 9.57 14.64 3.69
C VAL A 53 10.88 15.27 3.19
N ARG A 54 11.44 16.17 4.00
CA ARG A 54 12.69 16.91 3.67
C ARG A 54 13.94 16.30 4.32
N ARG A 55 13.91 16.08 5.64
CA ARG A 55 15.11 15.73 6.43
C ARG A 55 15.36 14.22 6.56
N LYS A 56 14.32 13.42 6.81
CA LYS A 56 14.43 11.96 7.01
C LYS A 56 14.33 11.20 5.68
N ARG A 57 15.13 11.59 4.69
CA ARG A 57 15.17 10.88 3.41
C ARG A 57 16.08 9.66 3.52
N ARG A 58 15.74 8.59 2.81
CA ARG A 58 16.53 7.37 2.73
C ARG A 58 17.20 7.26 1.35
N PRO A 59 18.39 6.64 1.26
CA PRO A 59 19.08 6.42 0.00
C PRO A 59 18.44 5.23 -0.74
N VAL A 60 17.35 5.48 -1.47
CA VAL A 60 16.68 4.42 -2.25
C VAL A 60 17.32 4.34 -3.63
N SER A 61 17.90 3.19 -3.97
CA SER A 61 18.52 2.90 -5.27
C SER A 61 17.93 1.67 -5.99
N ALA A 62 16.89 1.06 -5.42
CA ALA A 62 16.10 0.04 -6.10
C ALA A 62 14.61 0.13 -5.81
N ILE A 63 13.81 -0.33 -6.76
CA ILE A 63 12.39 -0.62 -6.63
C ILE A 63 12.21 -2.13 -6.60
N LEU A 64 11.35 -2.64 -5.73
CA LEU A 64 10.92 -4.03 -5.74
C LEU A 64 9.42 -4.11 -5.99
N TYR A 65 9.07 -4.67 -7.14
CA TYR A 65 7.72 -5.11 -7.45
C TYR A 65 7.59 -6.62 -7.17
N ILE A 66 6.48 -7.02 -6.55
CA ILE A 66 6.20 -8.42 -6.20
C ILE A 66 4.91 -8.87 -6.92
N GLU A 67 5.05 -9.77 -7.89
CA GLU A 67 3.94 -10.44 -8.57
C GLU A 67 3.25 -11.44 -7.64
N GLY A 68 1.92 -11.54 -7.73
CA GLY A 68 1.09 -12.43 -6.91
C GLY A 68 0.41 -11.77 -5.70
N PHE A 69 0.61 -10.47 -5.48
CA PHE A 69 -0.04 -9.69 -4.41
C PHE A 69 -1.38 -9.12 -4.86
N ASP A 70 -1.37 -8.02 -5.61
CA ASP A 70 -2.57 -7.27 -6.02
C ASP A 70 -3.21 -7.85 -7.28
N VAL A 71 -2.42 -8.53 -8.11
CA VAL A 71 -2.84 -9.29 -9.30
C VAL A 71 -2.55 -10.76 -9.01
N ASN A 72 -3.55 -11.62 -9.21
CA ASN A 72 -3.40 -13.07 -9.06
C ASN A 72 -2.29 -13.57 -10.00
N ILE A 73 -1.49 -14.51 -9.50
CA ILE A 73 -0.31 -15.06 -10.17
C ILE A 73 -0.62 -15.74 -11.52
N ASP A 74 -1.87 -16.13 -11.76
CA ASP A 74 -2.34 -16.82 -12.97
C ASP A 74 -2.61 -15.85 -14.14
N TYR A 75 -2.62 -14.54 -13.89
CA TYR A 75 -2.91 -13.52 -14.91
C TYR A 75 -1.63 -12.93 -15.53
N ASP A 76 -0.86 -13.75 -16.22
CA ASP A 76 0.45 -13.39 -16.80
C ASP A 76 0.44 -12.10 -17.62
N ARG A 77 -0.57 -11.91 -18.48
CA ARG A 77 -0.67 -10.71 -19.33
C ARG A 77 -0.86 -9.46 -18.47
N GLN A 78 -1.77 -9.51 -17.51
CA GLN A 78 -2.07 -8.40 -16.61
C GLN A 78 -0.89 -8.11 -15.68
N LEU A 79 -0.18 -9.13 -15.20
CA LEU A 79 1.04 -8.95 -14.42
C LEU A 79 2.10 -8.19 -15.22
N ARG A 80 2.38 -8.62 -16.46
CA ARG A 80 3.30 -7.90 -17.36
C ARG A 80 2.88 -6.44 -17.56
N ASN A 81 1.60 -6.19 -17.83
CA ASN A 81 1.08 -4.82 -17.97
C ASN A 81 1.37 -3.95 -16.73
N VAL A 82 1.12 -4.48 -15.52
CA VAL A 82 1.38 -3.75 -14.26
C VAL A 82 2.87 -3.53 -14.03
N VAL A 83 3.70 -4.55 -14.27
CA VAL A 83 5.16 -4.44 -14.17
C VAL A 83 5.68 -3.35 -15.09
N ASP A 84 5.28 -3.37 -16.36
CA ASP A 84 5.79 -2.46 -17.37
C ASP A 84 5.39 -1.01 -17.09
N ARG A 85 4.14 -0.75 -16.68
CA ARG A 85 3.72 0.61 -16.32
C ARG A 85 4.38 1.13 -15.03
N ASN A 86 4.61 0.25 -14.04
CA ASN A 86 5.33 0.62 -12.83
C ASN A 86 6.80 0.93 -13.15
N ARG A 87 7.43 0.18 -14.07
CA ARG A 87 8.78 0.46 -14.54
C ARG A 87 8.87 1.80 -15.25
N ARG A 88 7.89 2.13 -16.11
CA ARG A 88 7.81 3.41 -16.85
C ARG A 88 7.84 4.64 -15.94
N LEU A 89 7.28 4.57 -14.73
CA LEU A 89 7.31 5.68 -13.76
C LEU A 89 8.73 6.12 -13.37
N PHE A 90 9.72 5.26 -13.56
CA PHE A 90 11.10 5.50 -13.15
C PHE A 90 12.06 5.53 -14.34
N GLU A 91 11.56 5.61 -15.57
CA GLU A 91 12.40 5.81 -16.75
C GLU A 91 13.23 7.11 -16.61
N GLY A 92 14.49 7.04 -17.05
CA GLY A 92 15.46 8.13 -16.89
C GLY A 92 16.08 8.25 -15.49
N LYS A 93 15.79 7.35 -14.55
CA LYS A 93 16.51 7.21 -13.28
C LYS A 93 17.62 6.16 -13.40
N TYR A 94 18.74 6.54 -14.03
CA TYR A 94 19.83 5.62 -14.39
C TYR A 94 20.45 4.87 -13.19
N ASP A 95 20.44 5.47 -12.00
CA ASP A 95 20.96 4.86 -10.77
C ASP A 95 19.91 4.01 -10.01
N LEU A 96 18.71 3.80 -10.59
CA LEU A 96 17.63 3.07 -9.96
C LEU A 96 17.42 1.70 -10.62
N SER A 97 17.62 0.64 -9.86
CA SER A 97 17.31 -0.72 -10.32
C SER A 97 15.82 -1.05 -10.17
N PHE A 98 15.21 -1.70 -11.16
CA PHE A 98 13.84 -2.22 -11.04
C PHE A 98 13.86 -3.75 -10.88
N LEU A 99 13.66 -4.22 -9.66
CA LEU A 99 13.62 -5.62 -9.28
C LEU A 99 12.19 -6.15 -9.37
N ASN A 100 12.04 -7.35 -9.92
CA ASN A 100 10.75 -8.04 -10.00
C ASN A 100 10.88 -9.45 -9.42
N VAL A 101 10.02 -9.78 -8.46
CA VAL A 101 9.94 -11.11 -7.84
C VAL A 101 8.54 -11.66 -8.03
N ARG A 102 8.44 -12.91 -8.48
CA ARG A 102 7.16 -13.63 -8.59
C ARG A 102 7.05 -14.68 -7.49
N THR A 103 5.91 -14.70 -6.79
CA THR A 103 5.70 -15.62 -5.66
C THR A 103 4.25 -16.05 -5.50
N ASN A 104 4.03 -17.29 -5.04
CA ASN A 104 2.73 -17.84 -4.69
C ASN A 104 2.39 -17.72 -3.19
N LEU A 105 3.18 -16.96 -2.40
CA LEU A 105 3.01 -16.88 -0.94
C LEU A 105 1.62 -16.40 -0.49
N LYS A 106 0.93 -15.56 -1.29
CA LYS A 106 -0.46 -15.16 -1.02
C LYS A 106 -1.42 -16.36 -0.99
N TYR A 107 -1.19 -17.36 -1.85
CA TYR A 107 -1.99 -18.59 -1.89
C TYR A 107 -1.65 -19.50 -0.71
N LEU A 108 -0.35 -19.71 -0.46
CA LEU A 108 0.12 -20.57 0.63
C LEU A 108 -0.36 -20.06 2.00
N LEU A 109 -0.39 -18.75 2.21
CA LEU A 109 -0.86 -18.16 3.47
C LEU A 109 -2.39 -18.05 3.55
N SER A 110 -3.13 -18.27 2.47
CA SER A 110 -4.50 -17.78 2.25
C SER A 110 -4.61 -16.25 2.28
N ILE A 111 -5.62 -15.69 1.60
CA ILE A 111 -5.83 -14.23 1.54
C ILE A 111 -5.95 -13.61 2.94
N LYS A 112 -6.62 -14.28 3.89
CA LYS A 112 -6.81 -13.75 5.24
C LYS A 112 -5.49 -13.63 6.01
N ARG A 113 -4.65 -14.67 6.01
CA ARG A 113 -3.35 -14.61 6.72
C ARG A 113 -2.30 -13.85 5.91
N PHE A 114 -2.51 -13.64 4.62
CA PHE A 114 -1.63 -12.78 3.84
C PHE A 114 -1.66 -11.34 4.33
N TRP A 115 -2.84 -10.76 4.57
CA TRP A 115 -2.95 -9.34 4.98
C TRP A 115 -2.33 -9.05 6.35
N ILE A 116 -2.26 -10.03 7.24
CA ILE A 116 -1.62 -9.90 8.55
C ILE A 116 -0.11 -10.24 8.52
N SER A 117 0.42 -10.65 7.37
CA SER A 117 1.83 -11.04 7.20
C SER A 117 2.52 -10.36 6.02
N HIS A 118 1.90 -9.35 5.40
CA HIS A 118 2.40 -8.79 4.13
C HIS A 118 3.79 -8.13 4.28
N ALA A 119 4.12 -7.48 5.41
CA ALA A 119 5.48 -7.00 5.65
C ALA A 119 6.51 -8.14 5.73
N CYS A 120 6.15 -9.29 6.32
CA CYS A 120 7.01 -10.48 6.32
C CYS A 120 7.30 -10.98 4.91
N VAL A 121 6.28 -10.97 4.03
CA VAL A 121 6.46 -11.38 2.63
C VAL A 121 7.35 -10.37 1.88
N ILE A 122 7.15 -9.07 2.10
CA ILE A 122 8.01 -8.02 1.52
C ILE A 122 9.45 -8.17 2.01
N ALA A 123 9.66 -8.35 3.31
CA ALA A 123 10.99 -8.54 3.90
C ALA A 123 11.68 -9.79 3.36
N SER A 124 10.94 -10.90 3.24
CA SER A 124 11.46 -12.14 2.64
C SER A 124 11.88 -11.95 1.19
N ALA A 125 11.04 -11.33 0.36
CA ALA A 125 11.35 -11.07 -1.04
C ALA A 125 12.54 -10.10 -1.21
N ALA A 126 12.60 -9.03 -0.40
CA ALA A 126 13.69 -8.07 -0.45
C ALA A 126 15.02 -8.67 0.02
N SER A 127 15.00 -9.56 1.01
CA SER A 127 16.19 -10.20 1.57
C SER A 127 16.94 -11.10 0.57
N LEU A 128 16.28 -11.53 -0.53
CA LEU A 128 16.93 -12.21 -1.65
C LEU A 128 18.06 -11.38 -2.27
N PHE A 129 17.97 -10.05 -2.14
CA PHE A 129 18.90 -9.08 -2.70
C PHE A 129 19.86 -8.48 -1.65
N SER A 130 19.95 -9.10 -0.47
CA SER A 130 20.79 -8.63 0.66
C SER A 130 22.29 -8.55 0.38
N LYS A 131 22.78 -9.17 -0.71
CA LYS A 131 24.17 -9.02 -1.17
C LYS A 131 24.42 -7.72 -1.93
N SER A 132 23.37 -7.03 -2.36
CA SER A 132 23.45 -5.85 -3.24
C SER A 132 22.85 -4.59 -2.62
N TRP A 133 21.97 -4.73 -1.61
CA TRP A 133 21.39 -3.60 -0.86
C TRP A 133 21.43 -3.88 0.64
N GLY A 134 21.52 -2.81 1.42
CA GLY A 134 21.57 -2.86 2.89
C GLY A 134 20.21 -2.93 3.59
N GLY A 135 19.10 -2.84 2.84
CA GLY A 135 17.79 -2.90 3.46
C GLY A 135 16.61 -2.68 2.52
N CYS A 136 15.43 -2.64 3.11
CA CYS A 136 14.16 -2.43 2.43
C CYS A 136 13.32 -1.37 3.16
N LEU A 137 12.76 -0.43 2.42
CA LEU A 137 11.78 0.54 2.88
C LEU A 137 10.38 0.07 2.51
N VAL A 138 9.53 -0.07 3.52
CA VAL A 138 8.12 -0.47 3.41
C VAL A 138 7.23 0.76 3.59
N GLY A 139 6.40 1.07 2.60
CA GLY A 139 5.45 2.18 2.67
C GLY A 139 4.44 1.99 3.81
N SER A 140 4.18 3.04 4.58
CA SER A 140 3.27 2.99 5.72
C SER A 140 1.81 2.76 5.27
N SER A 141 1.05 1.90 5.95
CA SER A 141 -0.39 1.71 5.66
C SER A 141 -1.28 2.69 6.44
N HIS A 142 -1.01 2.85 7.73
CA HIS A 142 -1.80 3.64 8.67
C HIS A 142 -1.05 4.89 9.12
N SER A 143 -1.76 5.88 9.67
CA SER A 143 -1.19 7.10 10.27
C SER A 143 -0.94 6.91 11.78
N TYR A 144 -0.25 7.86 12.44
CA TYR A 144 0.12 7.72 13.86
C TYR A 144 -1.12 7.81 14.75
N ARG A 145 -2.17 8.48 14.27
CA ARG A 145 -3.48 8.57 14.91
C ARG A 145 -4.21 7.23 14.90
N HIS A 146 -3.83 6.35 14.00
CA HIS A 146 -4.58 5.17 13.62
C HIS A 146 -3.66 3.92 13.58
N LEU A 147 -2.81 3.75 14.59
CA LEU A 147 -2.05 2.50 14.72
C LEU A 147 -2.90 1.41 15.38
N SER A 148 -2.96 0.25 14.74
CA SER A 148 -3.64 -0.95 15.22
C SER A 148 -2.86 -2.19 14.76
N PRO A 149 -2.93 -3.33 15.47
CA PRO A 149 -2.31 -4.56 15.02
C PRO A 149 -2.61 -4.89 13.55
N TRP A 150 -1.57 -4.85 12.72
CA TRP A 150 -1.68 -5.00 11.27
C TRP A 150 -0.47 -5.76 10.71
N GLY A 151 -0.56 -6.21 9.45
CA GLY A 151 0.52 -6.98 8.82
C GLY A 151 1.75 -6.17 8.41
N SER A 152 1.72 -4.85 8.61
CA SER A 152 2.85 -3.92 8.56
C SER A 152 2.60 -2.88 9.64
N HIS A 153 3.59 -2.64 10.49
CA HIS A 153 3.47 -1.74 11.62
C HIS A 153 4.85 -1.19 12.05
N PRO A 154 4.95 0.10 12.44
CA PRO A 154 6.23 0.71 12.85
C PRO A 154 6.97 -0.04 13.95
N LEU A 155 6.24 -0.70 14.86
CA LEU A 155 6.82 -1.48 15.94
C LEU A 155 7.39 -2.84 15.50
N THR A 156 6.78 -3.50 14.51
CA THR A 156 7.12 -4.89 14.14
C THR A 156 7.95 -4.99 12.89
N ASP A 157 7.83 -4.07 11.94
CA ASP A 157 8.53 -4.20 10.64
C ASP A 157 10.05 -4.23 10.84
N ARG A 158 10.57 -3.40 11.75
CA ARG A 158 11.98 -3.39 12.14
C ARG A 158 12.48 -4.71 12.75
N LEU A 159 11.59 -5.51 13.35
CA LEU A 159 11.95 -6.81 13.94
C LEU A 159 12.21 -7.88 12.88
N LEU A 160 11.90 -7.59 11.61
CA LEU A 160 12.22 -8.44 10.45
C LEU A 160 13.63 -8.17 9.91
N SER A 161 14.42 -7.32 10.56
CA SER A 161 15.78 -6.95 10.16
C SER A 161 16.81 -7.96 10.66
N SER A 162 17.96 -8.00 9.97
CA SER A 162 19.22 -8.50 10.53
C SER A 162 20.23 -7.35 10.62
N ARG A 163 21.42 -7.60 11.19
CA ARG A 163 22.49 -6.59 11.21
C ARG A 163 22.96 -6.21 9.81
N SER A 164 22.88 -7.14 8.86
CA SER A 164 23.32 -6.95 7.48
C SER A 164 22.24 -6.44 6.54
N PHE A 165 20.97 -6.46 6.95
CA PHE A 165 19.84 -6.08 6.11
C PHE A 165 18.69 -5.51 6.95
N GLU A 166 18.46 -4.20 6.84
CA GLU A 166 17.49 -3.49 7.67
C GLU A 166 16.13 -3.33 7.00
N ILE A 167 15.05 -3.62 7.75
CA ILE A 167 13.68 -3.33 7.31
C ILE A 167 13.21 -2.04 7.97
N HIS A 168 12.96 -1.04 7.15
CA HIS A 168 12.48 0.27 7.57
C HIS A 168 11.00 0.43 7.26
N HIS A 169 10.24 0.91 8.24
CA HIS A 169 8.89 1.41 8.03
C HIS A 169 8.93 2.89 7.65
N ASP A 170 8.30 3.28 6.54
CA ASP A 170 8.30 4.66 6.08
C ASP A 170 7.45 5.59 6.96
N VAL A 171 7.56 6.89 6.74
CA VAL A 171 6.87 7.93 7.49
C VAL A 171 5.36 7.74 7.41
N VAL A 172 4.72 7.99 8.54
CA VAL A 172 3.34 7.64 8.82
C VAL A 172 2.48 8.89 8.59
N PHE A 173 1.80 8.93 7.45
CA PHE A 173 0.87 9.99 7.01
C PHE A 173 -0.53 9.40 6.80
N THR A 174 -1.56 10.23 6.94
CA THR A 174 -2.94 9.83 6.57
C THR A 174 -3.04 9.53 5.08
N ARG A 175 -4.07 8.77 4.69
CA ARG A 175 -4.29 8.44 3.27
C ARG A 175 -4.55 9.72 2.46
N ILE A 176 -5.29 10.65 3.04
CA ILE A 176 -5.62 11.96 2.45
C ILE A 176 -4.35 12.78 2.21
N GLU A 177 -3.47 12.91 3.20
CA GLU A 177 -2.21 13.66 3.05
C GLU A 177 -1.31 13.08 1.96
N LYS A 178 -1.25 11.75 1.85
CA LYS A 178 -0.48 11.07 0.80
C LYS A 178 -1.04 11.38 -0.59
N LEU A 179 -2.37 11.28 -0.75
CA LEU A 179 -3.03 11.58 -2.03
C LEU A 179 -2.88 13.06 -2.41
N GLN A 180 -3.02 13.97 -1.45
CA GLN A 180 -2.77 15.40 -1.67
C GLN A 180 -1.34 15.66 -2.13
N ALA A 181 -0.34 15.01 -1.51
CA ALA A 181 1.05 15.14 -1.91
C ALA A 181 1.31 14.58 -3.33
N LEU A 182 0.62 13.51 -3.73
CA LEU A 182 0.78 12.90 -5.05
C LEU A 182 0.25 13.75 -6.21
N THR A 183 -0.53 14.80 -5.95
CA THR A 183 -1.01 15.74 -6.99
C THR A 183 0.13 16.41 -7.78
N VAL A 184 1.35 16.48 -7.22
CA VAL A 184 2.54 17.01 -7.90
C VAL A 184 3.23 15.99 -8.82
N TRP A 185 2.69 14.77 -8.93
CA TRP A 185 3.19 13.71 -9.80
C TRP A 185 2.03 13.02 -10.57
N PRO A 186 1.48 13.70 -11.60
CA PRO A 186 0.33 13.21 -12.38
C PRO A 186 0.52 11.80 -12.95
N GLU A 187 1.73 11.47 -13.42
CA GLU A 187 2.05 10.18 -14.01
C GLU A 187 1.84 9.04 -13.00
N ALA A 188 2.16 9.24 -11.71
CA ALA A 188 1.89 8.26 -10.68
C ALA A 188 0.39 8.13 -10.36
N LEU A 189 -0.38 9.21 -10.50
CA LEU A 189 -1.85 9.18 -10.34
C LEU A 189 -2.53 8.42 -11.49
N GLU A 190 -2.05 8.60 -12.72
CA GLU A 190 -2.51 7.86 -13.90
C GLU A 190 -2.09 6.38 -13.88
N ASN A 191 -1.01 6.05 -13.19
CA ASN A 191 -0.56 4.67 -12.98
C ASN A 191 -1.22 3.98 -11.76
N LEU A 192 -1.89 4.73 -10.89
CA LEU A 192 -2.29 4.28 -9.56
C LEU A 192 -3.17 3.02 -9.61
N LYS A 193 -2.80 1.96 -8.88
CA LYS A 193 -3.64 0.78 -8.65
C LYS A 193 -3.80 0.50 -7.17
N VAL A 194 -5.06 0.56 -6.71
CA VAL A 194 -5.44 0.24 -5.32
C VAL A 194 -6.31 -1.00 -5.23
N CYS A 195 -6.88 -1.43 -6.37
CA CYS A 195 -7.78 -2.57 -6.43
C CYS A 195 -7.04 -3.89 -6.29
N TRP A 196 -7.55 -4.76 -5.44
CA TRP A 196 -7.18 -6.18 -5.39
C TRP A 196 -8.41 -7.11 -5.49
N GLU A 197 -9.62 -6.58 -5.22
CA GLU A 197 -10.88 -7.35 -5.19
C GLU A 197 -11.53 -7.50 -6.56
N GLY A 198 -11.18 -6.65 -7.53
CA GLY A 198 -11.82 -6.57 -8.85
C GLY A 198 -11.89 -7.92 -9.55
N GLN A 199 -10.73 -8.59 -9.64
CA GLN A 199 -10.56 -9.92 -10.23
C GLN A 199 -11.34 -11.05 -9.52
N TYR A 200 -11.79 -10.83 -8.28
CA TYR A 200 -12.47 -11.86 -7.49
C TYR A 200 -13.97 -11.63 -7.34
N LYS A 201 -14.44 -10.38 -7.49
CA LYS A 201 -15.80 -9.98 -7.08
C LYS A 201 -16.54 -9.05 -8.03
N PHE A 202 -15.84 -8.38 -8.95
CA PHE A 202 -16.41 -7.27 -9.72
C PHE A 202 -16.15 -7.39 -11.23
N ASP A 203 -15.88 -8.60 -11.72
CA ASP A 203 -15.65 -8.92 -13.14
C ASP A 203 -14.81 -7.86 -13.87
N SER A 204 -13.70 -7.47 -13.25
CA SER A 204 -12.85 -6.37 -13.70
C SER A 204 -11.46 -6.90 -13.98
N SER A 205 -10.82 -6.38 -15.04
CA SER A 205 -9.48 -6.81 -15.43
C SER A 205 -8.52 -6.69 -14.24
N PRO A 206 -7.74 -7.75 -13.92
CA PRO A 206 -6.87 -7.77 -12.75
C PRO A 206 -5.86 -6.62 -12.65
N ASP A 207 -5.47 -6.00 -13.77
CA ASP A 207 -4.55 -4.86 -13.86
C ASP A 207 -5.20 -3.47 -13.74
N THR A 208 -6.52 -3.37 -13.60
CA THR A 208 -7.25 -2.08 -13.50
C THR A 208 -7.86 -1.86 -12.10
N ASN A 209 -8.40 -0.67 -11.86
CA ASN A 209 -9.24 -0.40 -10.69
C ASN A 209 -10.70 -0.66 -11.03
N CYS A 210 -11.39 -1.53 -10.28
CA CYS A 210 -12.77 -1.88 -10.57
C CYS A 210 -13.79 -0.78 -10.23
N CYS A 211 -13.36 0.26 -9.49
CA CYS A 211 -14.19 1.40 -9.11
C CYS A 211 -15.49 1.06 -8.33
N ALA A 212 -15.62 -0.18 -7.84
CA ALA A 212 -16.76 -0.67 -7.09
C ALA A 212 -16.37 -1.26 -5.73
N CYS A 213 -15.14 -1.76 -5.58
CA CYS A 213 -14.67 -2.28 -4.29
C CYS A 213 -14.40 -1.15 -3.30
N ASP A 214 -14.41 -1.48 -2.02
CA ASP A 214 -14.17 -0.55 -0.91
C ASP A 214 -12.89 0.29 -1.08
N LYS A 215 -11.77 -0.35 -1.44
CA LYS A 215 -10.49 0.36 -1.66
C LYS A 215 -10.56 1.37 -2.81
N CYS A 216 -11.27 1.04 -3.90
CA CYS A 216 -11.43 1.96 -5.02
C CYS A 216 -12.33 3.13 -4.63
N VAL A 217 -13.54 2.84 -4.14
CA VAL A 217 -14.55 3.86 -3.81
C VAL A 217 -14.01 4.86 -2.78
N ARG A 218 -13.37 4.39 -1.69
CA ARG A 218 -12.78 5.31 -0.68
C ARG A 218 -11.62 6.14 -1.23
N THR A 219 -10.86 5.62 -2.20
CA THR A 219 -9.77 6.38 -2.85
C THR A 219 -10.35 7.45 -3.79
N MET A 220 -11.39 7.12 -4.54
CA MET A 220 -12.11 8.08 -5.41
C MET A 220 -12.79 9.17 -4.58
N LEU A 221 -13.44 8.80 -3.47
CA LEU A 221 -14.00 9.74 -2.50
C LEU A 221 -12.93 10.67 -1.92
N ALA A 222 -11.74 10.14 -1.60
CA ALA A 222 -10.62 10.97 -1.13
C ALA A 222 -10.19 12.02 -2.15
N PHE A 223 -10.07 11.67 -3.44
CA PHE A 223 -9.81 12.67 -4.49
C PHE A 223 -10.92 13.72 -4.56
N ARG A 224 -12.18 13.28 -4.53
CA ARG A 224 -13.35 14.17 -4.55
C ARG A 224 -13.35 15.12 -3.34
N ALA A 225 -13.01 14.63 -2.15
CA ALA A 225 -12.99 15.38 -0.91
C ALA A 225 -11.90 16.46 -0.95
N LEU A 226 -10.74 16.14 -1.54
CA LEU A 226 -9.64 17.06 -1.80
C LEU A 226 -9.93 18.08 -2.93
N GLY A 227 -11.11 18.04 -3.55
CA GLY A 227 -11.43 18.87 -4.72
C GLY A 227 -10.61 18.53 -5.96
N GLN A 228 -9.98 17.35 -5.99
CA GLN A 228 -9.13 16.89 -7.10
C GLN A 228 -9.95 16.09 -8.12
N LYS A 229 -9.53 16.16 -9.39
CA LYS A 229 -10.07 15.28 -10.42
C LYS A 229 -9.70 13.83 -10.08
N ILE A 230 -10.67 12.91 -10.17
CA ILE A 230 -10.41 11.48 -10.07
C ILE A 230 -9.51 11.08 -11.28
N PRO A 231 -8.33 10.48 -11.05
CA PRO A 231 -7.41 10.14 -12.13
C PRO A 231 -7.98 9.11 -13.11
N SER A 232 -7.47 9.10 -14.35
CA SER A 232 -7.87 8.14 -15.40
C SER A 232 -7.59 6.68 -15.06
N SER A 233 -6.74 6.43 -14.04
CA SER A 233 -6.53 5.09 -13.46
C SER A 233 -7.80 4.49 -12.83
N PHE A 234 -8.84 5.29 -12.60
CA PHE A 234 -10.19 4.87 -12.24
C PHE A 234 -11.11 5.04 -13.46
N PRO A 235 -11.31 3.99 -14.27
CA PRO A 235 -12.00 4.12 -15.55
C PRO A 235 -13.51 4.39 -15.45
N GLU A 236 -14.11 4.18 -14.28
CA GLU A 236 -15.55 4.33 -14.06
C GLU A 236 -15.86 5.48 -13.10
N PRO A 237 -17.00 6.17 -13.24
CA PRO A 237 -17.35 7.30 -12.39
C PRO A 237 -17.67 6.90 -10.95
N LEU A 238 -17.44 7.81 -10.00
CA LEU A 238 -17.94 7.69 -8.64
C LEU A 238 -19.42 8.10 -8.62
N THR A 239 -20.28 7.26 -8.04
CA THR A 239 -21.73 7.54 -7.91
C THR A 239 -22.19 7.35 -6.47
N PRO A 240 -23.29 8.00 -6.04
CA PRO A 240 -23.87 7.77 -4.71
C PRO A 240 -24.21 6.29 -4.45
N GLU A 241 -24.66 5.55 -5.47
CA GLU A 241 -24.94 4.11 -5.38
C GLU A 241 -23.67 3.31 -5.03
N LYS A 242 -22.54 3.60 -5.68
CA LYS A 242 -21.25 2.96 -5.36
C LYS A 242 -20.82 3.25 -3.92
N VAL A 243 -21.14 4.43 -3.39
CA VAL A 243 -20.90 4.76 -1.98
C VAL A 243 -21.84 3.98 -1.07
N GLN A 244 -23.14 3.93 -1.37
CA GLN A 244 -24.12 3.13 -0.60
C GLN A 244 -23.73 1.66 -0.51
N ASN A 245 -23.20 1.10 -1.60
CA ASN A 245 -22.76 -0.30 -1.66
C ASN A 245 -21.61 -0.62 -0.68
N LEU A 246 -20.94 0.38 -0.10
CA LEU A 246 -20.00 0.17 1.00
C LEU A 246 -20.68 -0.50 2.21
N GLN A 247 -21.97 -0.29 2.45
CA GLN A 247 -22.65 -0.88 3.61
C GLN A 247 -22.66 -2.43 3.60
N TYR A 248 -22.55 -3.06 2.41
CA TYR A 248 -22.68 -4.51 2.27
C TYR A 248 -21.41 -5.30 2.62
N LYS A 249 -20.30 -4.62 2.86
CA LYS A 249 -19.08 -5.25 3.38
C LYS A 249 -19.03 -5.04 4.91
N PRO A 250 -18.58 -6.03 5.70
CA PRO A 250 -18.40 -5.83 7.13
C PRO A 250 -17.47 -4.64 7.41
N PHE A 251 -17.82 -3.82 8.41
CA PHE A 251 -16.97 -2.74 8.88
C PHE A 251 -16.01 -3.26 9.94
N ASP A 252 -14.74 -3.04 9.69
CA ASP A 252 -13.71 -3.08 10.71
C ASP A 252 -13.30 -1.64 11.07
N TRP A 253 -12.55 -1.53 12.16
CA TRP A 253 -12.06 -0.25 12.66
C TRP A 253 -11.24 0.51 11.60
N SER A 254 -10.39 -0.18 10.83
CA SER A 254 -9.54 0.47 9.83
C SER A 254 -10.37 1.07 8.70
N ARG A 255 -11.46 0.41 8.33
CA ARG A 255 -12.36 0.84 7.29
C ARG A 255 -13.13 2.09 7.70
N LEU A 256 -13.74 2.08 8.89
CA LEU A 256 -14.45 3.26 9.43
C LEU A 256 -13.51 4.45 9.55
N MET A 257 -12.29 4.23 10.03
CA MET A 257 -11.26 5.27 10.12
C MET A 257 -11.01 5.94 8.76
N PHE A 258 -10.78 5.18 7.68
CA PHE A 258 -10.53 5.77 6.37
C PHE A 258 -11.74 6.56 5.84
N LEU A 259 -12.95 6.12 6.12
CA LEU A 259 -14.18 6.81 5.70
C LEU A 259 -14.40 8.10 6.50
N LYS A 260 -14.11 8.09 7.81
CA LYS A 260 -14.12 9.29 8.66
C LYS A 260 -13.10 10.33 8.18
N GLU A 261 -11.85 9.92 7.90
CA GLU A 261 -10.83 10.82 7.33
C GLU A 261 -11.31 11.51 6.02
N VAL A 262 -12.02 10.76 5.16
CA VAL A 262 -12.60 11.29 3.93
C VAL A 262 -13.70 12.31 4.23
N MET A 263 -14.64 11.99 5.13
CA MET A 263 -15.76 12.87 5.48
C MET A 263 -15.27 14.17 6.13
N GLU A 264 -14.36 14.07 7.11
CA GLU A 264 -13.73 15.24 7.75
C GLU A 264 -13.04 16.15 6.73
N THR A 265 -12.40 15.55 5.71
CA THR A 265 -11.77 16.31 4.62
C THR A 265 -12.79 17.00 3.73
N ALA A 266 -13.92 16.34 3.45
CA ALA A 266 -15.00 16.92 2.65
C ALA A 266 -15.63 18.12 3.36
N GLU A 267 -15.94 18.00 4.66
CA GLU A 267 -16.48 19.08 5.50
C GLU A 267 -15.51 20.26 5.58
N LYS A 268 -14.23 19.99 5.82
CA LYS A 268 -13.20 21.03 5.87
C LYS A 268 -13.11 21.84 4.57
N ASN A 269 -13.40 21.20 3.44
CA ASN A 269 -13.35 21.82 2.12
C ASN A 269 -14.72 22.34 1.63
N GLY A 270 -15.78 22.29 2.45
CA GLY A 270 -17.12 22.76 2.09
C GLY A 270 -17.83 21.89 1.05
N ASN A 271 -17.46 20.62 0.94
CA ASN A 271 -17.99 19.67 -0.06
C ASN A 271 -19.07 18.74 0.49
N GLU A 272 -19.42 18.83 1.78
CA GLU A 272 -20.36 17.92 2.48
C GLU A 272 -21.76 17.85 1.83
N SER A 273 -22.13 18.85 1.04
CA SER A 273 -23.39 18.89 0.31
C SER A 273 -23.45 17.98 -0.93
N ASP A 274 -22.30 17.49 -1.43
CA ASP A 274 -22.20 16.59 -2.58
C ASP A 274 -22.98 15.28 -2.29
N PRO A 275 -23.83 14.80 -3.22
CA PRO A 275 -24.57 13.55 -3.06
C PRO A 275 -23.73 12.34 -2.61
N VAL A 276 -22.46 12.25 -3.02
CA VAL A 276 -21.59 11.13 -2.61
C VAL A 276 -21.21 11.22 -1.13
N PHE A 277 -21.04 12.42 -0.57
CA PHE A 277 -20.69 12.62 0.84
C PHE A 277 -21.93 12.52 1.74
N LYS A 278 -23.11 12.93 1.28
CA LYS A 278 -24.37 12.63 1.98
C LYS A 278 -24.60 11.12 2.14
N ALA A 279 -24.34 10.35 1.08
CA ALA A 279 -24.41 8.89 1.14
C ALA A 279 -23.36 8.32 2.10
N LEU A 280 -22.14 8.87 2.11
CA LEU A 280 -21.07 8.46 3.02
C LEU A 280 -21.42 8.74 4.49
N LEU A 281 -21.93 9.94 4.80
CA LEU A 281 -22.27 10.35 6.15
C LEU A 281 -23.28 9.39 6.79
N LYS A 282 -24.35 9.04 6.06
CA LYS A 282 -25.33 8.05 6.51
C LYS A 282 -24.69 6.71 6.90
N ILE A 283 -23.76 6.22 6.08
CA ILE A 283 -23.06 4.96 6.35
C ILE A 283 -22.20 5.06 7.62
N ILE A 284 -21.53 6.20 7.83
CA ILE A 284 -20.70 6.43 9.02
C ILE A 284 -21.57 6.50 10.27
N GLU A 285 -22.72 7.17 10.22
CA GLU A 285 -23.68 7.29 11.33
C GLU A 285 -24.27 5.93 11.72
N ASP A 286 -24.65 5.10 10.73
CA ASP A 286 -25.21 3.76 10.96
C ASP A 286 -24.21 2.78 11.63
N HIS A 287 -22.92 3.12 11.67
CA HIS A 287 -21.82 2.26 12.16
C HIS A 287 -20.88 2.95 13.17
N SER A 288 -21.26 4.12 13.72
CA SER A 288 -20.48 4.84 14.74
C SER A 288 -20.91 4.54 16.17
#